data_AF-A0A3M7TI36-F1
#
_entry.id   AF-A0A3M7TI36-F1
#
_cell.length_a   1.000
_cell.length_b   1.000
_cell.length_c   1.000
_cell.angle_alpha   90.00
_cell.angle_beta   90.00
_cell.angle_gamma   90.00
#
_symmetry.space_group_name_H-M   'P 1'
#
loop_
_entity.id
_entity.type
_entity.pdbx_description
1 polymer ?
#
loop_
_entity_poly.entity_id
_entity_poly.type
_entity_poly.pdbx_seq_one_letter_code
_entity_poly.pdbx_strand_id
1 'polypeptide(L)'
;MEEYSYFDENPKKGWGFIGAFLALMLFTMMGLGIDGDEYLQHEYLNIPRWYFYIIFTIDGLMILSLILMFLYRKVGIFSFPALLIIHFFMHSYYLSTFLYTDVTNLFLFTGFGMLAIIPKWKFFK
;
A
#
# COMPACT_ATOMS: atom_id res chain seq x y z
N MET A 1 12.28 -11.63 35.62
CA MET A 1 12.21 -10.80 34.41
C MET A 1 11.19 -11.48 33.51
N GLU A 2 10.06 -10.84 33.22
CA GLU A 2 9.10 -11.42 32.28
C GLU A 2 9.76 -11.49 30.90
N GLU A 3 9.74 -12.69 30.31
CA GLU A 3 10.33 -12.97 29.01
C GLU A 3 9.47 -12.29 27.94
N TYR A 4 10.03 -11.26 27.29
CA TYR A 4 9.33 -10.51 26.24
C TYR A 4 9.18 -11.42 25.01
N SER A 5 8.04 -12.12 24.91
CA SER A 5 7.69 -12.90 23.73
C SER A 5 7.23 -11.95 22.63
N TYR A 6 8.10 -11.73 21.64
CA TYR A 6 7.82 -10.99 20.40
C TYR A 6 6.55 -11.48 19.69
N PHE A 7 6.13 -12.73 19.94
CA PHE A 7 4.94 -13.37 19.34
C PHE A 7 3.70 -13.40 20.25
N ASP A 8 3.83 -13.00 21.53
CA ASP A 8 2.71 -12.88 22.47
C ASP A 8 2.27 -11.44 22.70
N GLU A 9 2.38 -10.63 21.66
CA GLU A 9 1.91 -9.26 21.75
C GLU A 9 0.38 -9.20 21.88
N ASN A 10 -0.05 -8.46 22.90
CA ASN A 10 -1.40 -7.94 23.09
C ASN A 10 -2.04 -7.50 21.74
N PRO A 11 -3.37 -7.62 21.54
CA PRO A 11 -4.07 -7.13 20.34
C PRO A 11 -3.94 -5.62 20.11
N LYS A 12 -3.33 -4.88 21.04
CA LYS A 12 -3.06 -3.45 20.90
C LYS A 12 -2.02 -3.20 19.81
N LYS A 13 -2.28 -2.18 18.99
CA LYS A 13 -1.37 -1.69 17.95
C LYS A 13 -0.21 -0.95 18.64
N GLY A 14 0.99 -1.51 18.58
CA GLY A 14 2.18 -0.84 19.09
C GLY A 14 2.60 0.35 18.23
N TRP A 15 3.47 1.20 18.75
CA TRP A 15 4.00 2.36 18.01
C TRP A 15 4.71 1.99 16.71
N GLY A 16 5.41 0.85 16.68
CA GLY A 16 6.04 0.33 15.46
C GLY A 16 5.01 -0.02 14.37
N PHE A 17 3.90 -0.65 14.75
CA PHE A 17 2.79 -0.92 13.82
C PHE A 17 2.21 0.39 13.28
N ILE A 18 1.94 1.36 14.16
CA ILE A 18 1.36 2.65 13.76
C ILE A 18 2.31 3.42 12.84
N GLY A 19 3.59 3.51 13.20
CA GLY A 19 4.59 4.21 12.39
C GLY A 19 4.76 3.60 11.00
N ALA A 20 4.87 2.28 10.92
CA ALA A 20 5.01 1.60 9.64
C ALA A 20 3.72 1.66 8.80
N PHE A 21 2.54 1.59 9.44
CA PHE A 21 1.26 1.80 8.75
C PHE A 21 1.13 3.23 8.21
N LEU A 22 1.53 4.25 8.99
CA LEU A 22 1.53 5.64 8.55
C LEU A 22 2.51 5.87 7.40
N ALA A 23 3.68 5.24 7.42
CA ALA A 23 4.63 5.28 6.31
C ALA A 23 4.00 4.70 5.03
N LEU A 24 3.39 3.51 5.10
CA LEU A 24 2.67 2.91 3.98
C LEU A 24 1.55 3.81 3.45
N MET A 25 0.78 4.40 4.36
CA MET A 25 -0.30 5.30 3.99
C MET A 25 0.24 6.56 3.30
N LEU A 26 1.32 7.16 3.82
CA LEU A 26 1.95 8.33 3.21
C LEU A 26 2.39 8.04 1.77
N PHE A 27 3.12 6.96 1.53
CA PHE A 27 3.61 6.62 0.19
C PHE A 27 2.47 6.22 -0.77
N THR A 28 1.41 5.61 -0.26
CA THR A 28 0.20 5.34 -1.05
C THR A 28 -0.50 6.64 -1.45
N MET A 29 -0.61 7.60 -0.54
CA MET A 29 -1.17 8.92 -0.85
C MET A 29 -0.28 9.73 -1.80
N MET A 30 1.04 9.56 -1.74
CA MET A 30 1.97 10.14 -2.72
C MET A 30 1.76 9.55 -4.12
N GLY A 31 1.53 8.23 -4.25
CA GLY A 31 1.18 7.59 -5.52
C GLY A 31 -0.08 8.19 -6.14
N LEU A 32 -1.17 8.25 -5.36
CA LEU A 32 -2.42 8.91 -5.79
C LEU A 32 -2.21 10.39 -6.19
N GLY A 33 -1.28 11.09 -5.54
CA GLY A 33 -0.92 12.47 -5.88
C GLY A 33 -0.27 12.56 -7.27
N ILE A 34 0.64 11.64 -7.59
CA ILE A 34 1.28 11.55 -8.91
C ILE A 34 0.23 11.30 -9.98
N ASP A 35 -0.71 10.38 -9.74
CA ASP A 35 -1.79 10.08 -10.69
C ASP A 35 -2.74 11.28 -10.88
N GLY A 36 -2.96 12.05 -9.81
CA GLY A 36 -3.66 13.33 -9.87
C GLY A 36 -2.94 14.33 -10.77
N ASP A 37 -1.62 14.46 -10.64
CA ASP A 37 -0.81 15.35 -11.48
C ASP A 37 -0.81 14.88 -12.95
N GLU A 38 -0.73 13.57 -13.21
CA GLU A 38 -0.84 12.98 -14.54
C GLU A 38 -2.23 13.24 -15.15
N TYR A 39 -3.30 13.13 -14.35
CA TYR A 39 -4.66 13.45 -14.79
C TYR A 39 -4.81 14.92 -15.15
N LEU A 40 -4.22 15.84 -14.39
CA LEU A 40 -4.26 17.26 -14.72
C LEU A 40 -3.48 17.57 -16.00
N GLN A 41 -2.44 16.79 -16.32
CA GLN A 41 -1.56 16.97 -17.47
C GLN A 41 -1.88 16.02 -18.64
N HIS A 42 -2.98 15.27 -18.59
CA HIS A 42 -3.26 14.18 -19.52
C HIS A 42 -3.32 14.59 -20.99
N GLU A 43 -3.80 15.80 -21.30
CA GLU A 43 -3.85 16.31 -22.67
C GLU A 43 -2.46 16.57 -23.24
N TYR A 44 -1.52 17.05 -22.42
CA TYR A 44 -0.13 17.27 -22.82
C TYR A 44 0.63 15.94 -22.96
N LEU A 45 0.37 15.00 -22.06
CA LEU A 45 1.00 13.67 -22.03
C LEU A 45 0.35 12.68 -23.01
N ASN A 46 -0.73 13.06 -23.69
CA ASN A 46 -1.54 12.20 -24.56
C ASN A 46 -2.05 10.92 -23.88
N ILE A 47 -2.43 11.00 -22.60
CA ILE A 47 -2.96 9.87 -21.83
C ILE A 47 -4.49 9.85 -21.97
N PRO A 48 -5.10 8.73 -22.43
CA PRO A 48 -6.54 8.68 -22.59
C PRO A 48 -7.26 8.57 -21.25
N ARG A 49 -8.46 9.18 -21.17
CA ARG A 49 -9.24 9.26 -19.92
C ARG A 49 -9.61 7.91 -19.32
N TRP A 50 -9.73 6.85 -20.13
CA TRP A 50 -10.05 5.51 -19.62
C TRP A 50 -8.96 4.95 -18.70
N TYR A 51 -7.70 5.32 -18.92
CA TYR A 51 -6.59 4.92 -18.08
C TYR A 51 -6.82 5.38 -16.64
N PHE A 52 -7.25 6.63 -16.46
CA PHE A 52 -7.47 7.21 -15.14
C PHE A 52 -8.64 6.58 -14.39
N TYR A 53 -9.69 6.13 -15.08
CA TYR A 53 -10.74 5.36 -14.41
C TYR A 53 -10.21 4.06 -13.80
N ILE A 54 -9.24 3.42 -14.46
CA ILE A 54 -8.61 2.20 -13.96
C ILE A 54 -7.64 2.53 -12.83
N ILE A 55 -6.75 3.51 -13.02
CA ILE A 55 -5.70 3.80 -12.03
C ILE A 55 -6.29 4.30 -10.72
N PHE A 56 -7.25 5.24 -10.76
CA PHE A 56 -7.92 5.72 -9.55
C PHE A 56 -8.79 4.64 -8.89
N THR A 57 -9.28 3.66 -9.65
CA THR A 57 -9.93 2.49 -9.06
C THR A 57 -8.93 1.64 -8.28
N ILE A 58 -7.73 1.42 -8.85
CA ILE A 58 -6.66 0.69 -8.18
C ILE A 58 -6.22 1.43 -6.91
N ASP A 59 -6.03 2.75 -6.96
CA ASP A 59 -5.74 3.59 -5.78
C ASP A 59 -6.78 3.42 -4.68
N GLY A 60 -8.06 3.55 -5.04
CA GLY A 60 -9.17 3.39 -4.10
C GLY A 60 -9.16 2.01 -3.45
N LEU A 61 -8.88 0.95 -4.23
CA LEU A 61 -8.76 -0.41 -3.71
C LEU A 61 -7.51 -0.59 -2.84
N MET A 62 -6.40 0.08 -3.15
CA MET A 62 -5.18 0.05 -2.33
C MET A 62 -5.44 0.72 -0.96
N ILE A 63 -6.08 1.89 -0.95
CA ILE A 63 -6.48 2.57 0.29
C ILE A 63 -7.44 1.68 1.10
N LEU A 64 -8.42 1.06 0.45
CA LEU A 64 -9.32 0.12 1.11
C LEU A 64 -8.55 -1.07 1.72
N SER A 65 -7.54 -1.58 1.01
CA SER A 65 -6.69 -2.67 1.48
C SER A 65 -5.89 -2.28 2.73
N LEU A 66 -5.36 -1.04 2.77
CA LEU A 66 -4.72 -0.49 3.97
C LEU A 66 -5.71 -0.42 5.15
N ILE A 67 -6.93 0.09 4.93
CA ILE A 67 -7.97 0.16 5.97
C ILE A 67 -8.29 -1.24 6.50
N LEU A 68 -8.45 -2.23 5.61
CA LEU A 68 -8.69 -3.62 5.98
C LEU A 68 -7.52 -4.20 6.79
N MET A 69 -6.27 -3.91 6.43
CA MET A 69 -5.10 -4.31 7.22
C MET A 69 -5.10 -3.68 8.61
N PHE A 70 -5.44 -2.39 8.72
CA PHE A 70 -5.56 -1.72 10.01
C PHE A 70 -6.65 -2.35 10.90
N LEU A 71 -7.70 -2.91 10.30
CA LEU A 71 -8.76 -3.65 10.98
C LEU A 71 -8.44 -5.14 11.19
N TYR A 72 -7.19 -5.56 10.99
CA TYR A 72 -6.75 -6.95 11.09
C TYR A 72 -7.52 -7.91 10.17
N ARG A 73 -7.81 -7.51 8.93
CA ARG A 73 -8.41 -8.40 7.91
C ARG A 73 -7.34 -8.94 6.97
N LYS A 74 -7.26 -10.27 6.84
CA LYS A 74 -6.25 -10.93 5.99
C LYS A 74 -6.32 -10.51 4.53
N VAL A 75 -7.54 -10.27 4.05
CA VAL A 75 -7.78 -9.83 2.66
C VAL A 75 -6.96 -8.58 2.34
N GLY A 76 -6.85 -7.62 3.26
CA GLY A 76 -6.04 -6.40 3.06
C GLY A 76 -4.56 -6.68 2.85
N ILE A 77 -4.00 -7.68 3.55
CA ILE A 77 -2.58 -8.05 3.46
C ILE A 77 -2.25 -8.58 2.07
N PHE A 78 -3.14 -9.38 1.46
CA PHE A 78 -2.89 -9.96 0.15
C PHE A 78 -3.27 -9.01 -0.99
N SER A 79 -4.38 -8.29 -0.84
CA SER A 79 -4.86 -7.36 -1.86
C SER A 79 -3.94 -6.16 -2.06
N PHE A 80 -3.38 -5.59 -0.99
CA PHE A 80 -2.50 -4.42 -1.10
C PHE A 80 -1.29 -4.64 -2.02
N PRO A 81 -0.39 -5.62 -1.80
CA PRO A 81 0.76 -5.83 -2.67
C PRO A 81 0.34 -6.27 -4.08
N ALA A 82 -0.75 -7.02 -4.22
CA ALA A 82 -1.25 -7.41 -5.54
C ALA A 82 -1.70 -6.18 -6.36
N LEU A 83 -2.47 -5.28 -5.74
CA LEU A 83 -2.93 -4.05 -6.36
C LEU A 83 -1.76 -3.10 -6.64
N LEU A 84 -0.79 -3.00 -5.72
CA LEU A 84 0.42 -2.19 -5.91
C LEU A 84 1.26 -2.68 -7.10
N ILE A 85 1.37 -4.00 -7.29
CA ILE A 85 2.06 -4.57 -8.46
C ILE A 85 1.28 -4.25 -9.74
N ILE A 86 -0.04 -4.36 -9.72
CA ILE A 86 -0.89 -4.00 -10.87
C ILE A 86 -0.72 -2.50 -11.18
N HIS A 87 -0.76 -1.64 -10.18
CA HIS A 87 -0.52 -0.19 -10.30
C HIS A 87 0.83 0.08 -10.98
N PHE A 88 1.90 -0.49 -10.43
CA PHE A 88 3.24 -0.38 -11.01
C PHE A 88 3.30 -0.82 -12.47
N PHE A 89 2.65 -1.92 -12.81
CA PHE A 89 2.62 -2.40 -14.20
C PHE A 89 1.77 -1.54 -15.12
N MET A 90 0.71 -0.89 -14.63
CA MET A 90 -0.04 0.09 -15.41
C MET A 90 0.87 1.24 -15.81
N HIS A 91 1.60 1.86 -14.87
CA HIS A 91 2.54 2.93 -15.23
C HIS A 91 3.71 2.42 -16.08
N SER A 92 4.31 1.30 -15.71
CA SER A 92 5.50 0.79 -16.38
C SER A 92 5.24 0.28 -17.79
N TYR A 93 4.11 -0.37 -18.06
CA TYR A 93 3.79 -0.88 -19.40
C TYR A 93 3.00 0.11 -20.24
N TYR A 94 2.04 0.83 -19.65
CA TYR A 94 1.16 1.71 -20.41
C TYR A 94 1.80 3.09 -20.63
N LEU A 95 2.41 3.66 -19.58
CA LEU A 95 3.03 4.98 -19.63
C LEU A 95 4.55 4.93 -19.84
N SER A 96 5.16 3.73 -19.81
CA SER A 96 6.62 3.57 -19.80
C SER A 96 7.31 4.34 -18.65
N THR A 97 6.59 4.57 -17.56
CA THR A 97 7.04 5.33 -16.40
C THR A 97 7.36 4.38 -15.25
N PHE A 98 8.58 4.48 -14.73
CA PHE A 98 8.99 3.71 -13.56
C PHE A 98 8.74 4.51 -12.28
N LEU A 99 7.67 4.18 -11.57
CA LEU A 99 7.32 4.83 -10.32
C LEU A 99 8.15 4.30 -9.14
N TYR A 100 9.13 5.10 -8.69
CA TYR A 100 9.90 4.80 -7.48
C TYR A 100 9.03 4.77 -6.23
N THR A 101 7.91 5.50 -6.22
CA THR A 101 6.92 5.46 -5.15
C THR A 101 6.39 4.05 -4.95
N ASP A 102 6.06 3.33 -6.02
CA ASP A 102 5.49 1.99 -5.94
C ASP A 102 6.49 0.98 -5.39
N VAL A 103 7.73 1.02 -5.91
CA VAL A 103 8.81 0.14 -5.44
C VAL A 103 9.13 0.42 -3.97
N THR A 104 9.16 1.70 -3.58
CA THR A 104 9.37 2.08 -2.18
C THR A 104 8.22 1.57 -1.30
N ASN A 105 6.98 1.66 -1.77
CA ASN A 105 5.81 1.19 -1.04
C ASN A 105 5.82 -0.34 -0.89
N LEU A 106 6.32 -1.08 -1.88
CA LEU A 106 6.50 -2.54 -1.82
C LEU A 106 7.60 -2.93 -0.81
N PHE A 107 8.70 -2.17 -0.78
CA PHE A 107 9.76 -2.34 0.21
C PHE A 107 9.24 -2.06 1.63
N LEU A 108 8.53 -0.95 1.83
CA LEU A 108 7.90 -0.61 3.11
C LEU A 108 6.88 -1.67 3.53
N PHE A 109 6.11 -2.21 2.59
CA PHE A 109 5.14 -3.27 2.86
C PHE A 109 5.83 -4.55 3.31
N THR A 110 6.95 -4.90 2.68
CA THR A 110 7.75 -6.07 3.08
C THR A 110 8.31 -5.89 4.50
N GLY A 111 8.86 -4.70 4.80
CA GLY A 111 9.33 -4.36 6.14
C GLY A 111 8.21 -4.37 7.20
N PHE A 112 7.06 -3.80 6.87
CA PHE A 112 5.85 -3.85 7.71
C PHE A 112 5.35 -5.29 7.90
N GLY A 113 5.39 -6.10 6.84
CA GLY A 113 5.09 -7.52 6.86
C GLY A 113 5.91 -8.24 7.92
N MET A 114 7.23 -8.08 7.87
CA MET A 114 8.17 -8.72 8.78
C MET A 114 8.05 -8.25 10.23
N LEU A 115 7.90 -6.94 10.44
CA LEU A 115 8.00 -6.33 11.78
C LEU A 115 6.67 -6.17 12.50
N ALA A 116 5.55 -6.13 11.77
CA ALA A 116 4.26 -5.75 12.35
C ALA A 116 3.13 -6.75 12.03
N ILE A 117 3.16 -7.40 10.86
CA ILE A 117 2.14 -8.38 10.47
C ILE A 117 2.46 -9.76 11.04
N ILE A 118 3.68 -10.30 10.81
CA ILE A 118 4.08 -11.64 11.27
C ILE A 118 3.89 -11.82 12.78
N PRO A 119 4.29 -10.89 13.66
CA PRO A 119 4.15 -11.06 15.12
C PRO A 119 2.69 -11.11 15.58
N LYS A 120 1.79 -10.46 14.83
CA LYS A 120 0.36 -10.32 15.14
C LYS A 120 -0.54 -11.18 14.25
N TRP A 121 0.03 -12.12 13.49
CA TRP A 121 -0.71 -12.93 12.51
C TRP A 121 -1.95 -13.61 13.09
N LYS A 122 -1.88 -14.08 14.35
CA LYS A 122 -2.99 -14.73 15.08
C LYS A 122 -4.24 -13.85 15.23
N PHE A 123 -4.10 -12.53 15.14
CA PHE A 123 -5.22 -11.59 15.25
C PHE A 123 -5.87 -11.26 13.90
N PHE A 124 -5.18 -11.53 12.79
CA PHE A 124 -5.76 -11.31 11.48
C PHE A 124 -6.85 -12.35 11.21
N LYS A 125 -8.04 -11.88 10.81
CA LYS A 125 -9.19 -12.70 10.44
C LYS A 125 -9.35 -12.75 8.93
#